data_AF-A0A1I5MTZ0-F1
#
_entry.id   AF-A0A1I5MTZ0-F1
#
_cell.length_a   1.000
_cell.length_b   1.000
_cell.length_c   1.000
_cell.angle_alpha   90.00
_cell.angle_beta   90.00
_cell.angle_gamma   90.00
#
_symmetry.space_group_name_H-M   'P 1'
#
loop_
_entity.id
_entity.type
_entity.pdbx_description
1 polymer ?
#
loop_
_entity_poly.entity_id
_entity_poly.type
_entity_poly.pdbx_seq_one_letter_code
_entity_poly.pdbx_strand_id
1 'polypeptide(L)'
;MPALLTYTNIGALEAIQAGTVVQRGPCFYLSGAPEEAVILWPEGTQIVRDAERSAAVELPDGLRIAVGDRIRGGRGSLPPAQPISDFASQEVPESCATGPAVQLHSVELVERVYVQDENFRPPPPPPPPPAPDFLDSVRNHPADSGSDAIEILGIDDPREALFAHMIAGLREGEAFHDRPVCLREVDDALFSRLSIRFEHVYRAGACRWQDGGVRLRADDSPAVFLEARLDCDGRSRCVAEGARIFGNVGGEGQGYVMKPIPGGWSLTTSGISWIS
;
A
#
# COMPACT_ATOMS: atom_id res chain seq x y z
N MET A 1 38.05 18.74 16.36
CA MET A 1 37.04 17.75 16.77
C MET A 1 35.80 18.50 17.20
N PRO A 2 34.59 17.97 16.98
CA PRO A 2 33.38 18.56 17.54
C PRO A 2 33.45 18.61 19.07
N ALA A 3 32.93 19.68 19.64
CA ALA A 3 32.73 19.89 21.07
C ALA A 3 31.30 19.48 21.44
N LEU A 4 31.16 18.76 22.56
CA LEU A 4 29.87 18.40 23.10
C LEU A 4 29.54 19.35 24.24
N LEU A 5 28.53 20.19 24.05
CA LEU A 5 28.04 21.07 25.10
C LEU A 5 26.89 20.36 25.83
N THR A 6 27.10 20.01 27.09
CA THR A 6 26.07 19.40 27.95
C THR A 6 25.53 20.39 28.97
N TYR A 7 24.23 20.38 29.26
CA TYR A 7 23.63 21.36 30.19
C TYR A 7 23.72 20.94 31.66
N THR A 8 23.82 21.91 32.57
CA THR A 8 23.57 21.72 34.01
C THR A 8 22.07 21.95 34.28
N ASN A 9 21.30 20.86 34.40
CA ASN A 9 19.83 20.80 34.46
C ASN A 9 19.11 22.06 35.01
N ILE A 10 18.38 22.77 34.14
CA ILE A 10 17.72 24.07 34.47
C ILE A 10 16.18 23.98 34.52
N GLY A 11 15.62 22.75 34.51
CA GLY A 11 14.17 22.52 34.51
C GLY A 11 13.54 22.48 33.11
N ALA A 12 12.53 21.62 32.96
CA ALA A 12 11.80 21.39 31.72
C ALA A 12 10.66 22.41 31.56
N LEU A 13 10.50 22.97 30.35
CA LEU A 13 9.28 23.65 29.93
C LEU A 13 8.55 22.76 28.92
N GLU A 14 7.22 22.77 28.91
CA GLU A 14 6.42 21.98 27.95
C GLU A 14 6.46 22.51 26.50
N ALA A 15 7.33 23.49 26.21
CA ALA A 15 7.49 24.01 24.86
C ALA A 15 8.30 23.03 24.01
N ILE A 16 7.69 22.53 22.95
CA ILE A 16 8.34 21.59 22.03
C ILE A 16 9.09 22.38 20.95
N GLN A 17 10.33 21.99 20.67
CA GLN A 17 11.12 22.53 19.56
C GLN A 17 11.52 21.40 18.59
N ALA A 18 11.46 21.68 17.30
CA ALA A 18 11.85 20.75 16.25
C ALA A 18 12.74 21.45 15.23
N GLY A 19 13.70 20.73 14.68
CA GLY A 19 14.63 21.28 13.70
C GLY A 19 15.61 20.24 13.18
N THR A 20 16.50 20.69 12.29
CA THR A 20 17.54 19.87 11.68
C THR A 20 18.84 20.08 12.44
N VAL A 21 19.52 18.98 12.80
CA VAL A 21 20.84 19.06 13.43
C VAL A 21 21.87 19.42 12.36
N VAL A 22 22.57 20.53 12.54
CA VAL A 22 23.65 20.96 11.66
C VAL A 22 24.93 21.15 12.45
N GLN A 23 26.09 20.92 11.84
CA GLN A 23 27.38 21.17 12.47
C GLN A 23 28.02 22.42 11.88
N ARG A 24 28.39 23.39 12.73
CA ARG A 24 29.18 24.58 12.34
C ARG A 24 30.41 24.66 13.23
N GLY A 25 31.59 24.58 12.61
CA GLY A 25 32.84 24.50 13.35
C GLY A 25 32.81 23.34 14.36
N PRO A 26 33.11 23.59 15.64
CA PRO A 26 33.08 22.55 16.65
C PRO A 26 31.68 22.23 17.19
N CYS A 27 30.61 22.99 16.91
CA CYS A 27 29.34 22.82 17.61
C CYS A 27 28.17 22.32 16.75
N PHE A 28 27.20 21.71 17.42
CA PHE A 28 25.93 21.27 16.86
C PHE A 28 24.86 22.33 17.10
N TYR A 29 24.08 22.61 16.06
CA TYR A 29 23.03 23.60 16.05
C TYR A 29 21.72 22.96 15.62
N LEU A 30 20.62 23.48 16.13
CA LEU A 30 19.27 23.16 15.68
C LEU A 30 18.81 24.25 14.72
N SER A 31 18.72 23.91 13.44
CA SER A 31 18.25 24.81 12.39
C SER A 31 16.75 24.62 12.14
N GLY A 32 15.99 25.71 11.98
CA GLY A 32 14.59 25.67 11.56
C GLY A 32 13.51 25.95 12.63
N ALA A 33 13.86 26.52 13.79
CA ALA A 33 12.86 27.00 14.76
C ALA A 33 13.33 28.26 15.48
N PRO A 34 12.46 29.27 15.64
CA PRO A 34 12.50 30.57 14.93
C PRO A 34 13.88 31.19 14.61
N GLU A 35 14.97 30.75 15.24
CA GLU A 35 16.36 31.15 14.97
C GLU A 35 17.29 29.92 15.09
N GLU A 36 18.40 29.89 14.36
CA GLU A 36 19.39 28.82 14.52
C GLU A 36 20.04 28.90 15.92
N ALA A 37 19.98 27.82 16.70
CA ALA A 37 20.42 27.80 18.09
C ALA A 37 21.41 26.67 18.38
N VAL A 38 22.42 26.93 19.20
CA VAL A 38 23.38 25.93 19.67
C VAL A 38 22.68 24.90 20.55
N ILE A 39 22.90 23.61 20.31
CA ILE A 39 22.28 22.54 21.09
C ILE A 39 23.11 22.27 22.34
N LEU A 40 22.47 22.35 23.50
CA LEU A 40 22.96 21.81 24.76
C LEU A 40 22.32 20.44 24.99
N TRP A 41 23.15 19.41 25.00
CA TRP A 41 22.76 18.00 25.11
C TRP A 41 22.59 17.56 26.57
N PRO A 42 21.82 16.49 26.85
CA PRO A 42 21.76 15.92 28.18
C PRO A 42 23.11 15.36 28.64
N GLU A 43 23.36 15.40 29.94
CA GLU A 43 24.54 14.77 30.54
C GLU A 43 24.58 13.27 30.19
N GLY A 44 25.79 12.74 29.98
CA GLY A 44 26.00 11.35 29.54
C GLY A 44 25.93 11.14 28.03
N THR A 45 25.58 12.18 27.27
CA THR A 45 25.69 12.19 25.80
C THR A 45 27.14 12.02 25.37
N GLN A 46 27.39 11.31 24.27
CA GLN A 46 28.71 11.07 23.71
C GLN A 46 28.78 11.42 22.23
N ILE A 47 29.96 11.82 21.77
CA ILE A 47 30.22 11.94 20.32
C ILE A 47 30.74 10.59 19.83
N VAL A 48 29.99 9.98 18.92
CA VAL A 48 30.37 8.73 18.27
C VAL A 48 30.80 9.01 16.83
N ARG A 49 31.75 8.21 16.33
CA ARG A 49 32.10 8.27 14.91
C ARG A 49 30.96 7.69 14.10
N ASP A 50 30.61 8.37 13.02
CA ASP A 50 29.70 7.87 12.02
C ASP A 50 30.49 7.45 10.78
N ALA A 51 30.21 6.26 10.28
CA ALA A 51 30.93 5.72 9.14
C ALA A 51 30.56 6.47 7.86
N GLU A 52 29.35 7.05 7.84
CA GLU A 52 28.79 7.79 6.71
C GLU A 52 28.86 9.32 6.95
N ARG A 53 29.05 9.77 8.20
CA ARG A 53 29.11 11.19 8.59
C ARG A 53 30.29 11.51 9.52
N SER A 54 30.85 12.71 9.42
CA SER A 54 32.03 13.12 10.22
C SER A 54 31.86 12.97 11.74
N ALA A 55 30.64 13.12 12.27
CA ALA A 55 30.32 12.90 13.68
C ALA A 55 28.81 12.66 13.89
N ALA A 56 28.46 11.84 14.88
CA ALA A 56 27.12 11.69 15.41
C ALA A 56 27.14 11.83 16.93
N VAL A 57 25.98 12.11 17.51
CA VAL A 57 25.76 12.28 18.95
C VAL A 57 24.91 11.11 19.42
N GLU A 58 25.38 10.39 20.43
CA GLU A 58 24.64 9.29 21.07
C GLU A 58 24.17 9.74 22.45
N LEU A 59 22.86 9.73 22.65
CA LEU A 59 22.21 10.11 23.90
C LEU A 59 22.31 8.98 24.95
N PRO A 60 22.07 9.26 26.24
CA PRO A 60 22.15 8.26 27.31
C PRO A 60 21.20 7.07 27.17
N ASP A 61 20.10 7.25 26.43
CA ASP A 61 19.13 6.19 26.13
C ASP A 61 19.53 5.31 24.93
N GLY A 62 20.70 5.59 24.32
CA GLY A 62 21.21 4.92 23.14
C GLY A 62 20.69 5.50 21.81
N LEU A 63 19.90 6.57 21.83
CA LEU A 63 19.46 7.22 20.59
C LEU A 63 20.64 7.92 19.93
N ARG A 64 20.91 7.54 18.68
CA ARG A 64 21.95 8.13 17.85
C ARG A 64 21.35 9.16 16.88
N ILE A 65 21.92 10.36 16.90
CA ILE A 65 21.50 11.52 16.11
C ILE A 65 22.70 12.02 15.32
N ALA A 66 22.57 12.09 14.00
CA ALA A 66 23.64 12.52 13.12
C ALA A 66 23.35 13.89 12.48
N VAL A 67 24.39 14.54 11.97
CA VAL A 67 24.27 15.81 11.24
C VAL A 67 23.38 15.63 10.02
N GLY A 68 22.30 16.41 9.91
CA GLY A 68 21.28 16.34 8.88
C GLY A 68 19.97 15.73 9.37
N ASP A 69 19.98 15.02 10.51
CA ASP A 69 18.77 14.43 11.06
C ASP A 69 17.83 15.51 11.60
N ARG A 70 16.53 15.23 11.45
CA ARG A 70 15.49 16.08 12.02
C ARG A 70 15.07 15.52 13.37
N ILE A 71 15.19 16.34 14.40
CA ILE A 71 14.87 15.98 15.77
C ILE A 71 13.77 16.87 16.33
N ARG A 72 13.10 16.37 17.35
CA ARG A 72 12.11 17.08 18.16
C ARG A 72 12.44 16.84 19.63
N GLY A 73 12.31 17.84 20.47
CA GLY A 73 12.51 17.68 21.92
C GLY A 73 11.76 18.75 22.71
N GLY A 74 11.61 18.50 24.01
CA GLY A 74 11.18 19.53 24.94
C GLY A 74 12.28 20.56 25.16
N ARG A 75 11.91 21.83 25.15
CA ARG A 75 12.82 22.97 25.30
C ARG A 75 13.03 23.26 26.79
N GLY A 76 14.28 23.31 27.22
CA GLY A 76 14.63 23.81 28.55
C GLY A 76 14.47 25.34 28.67
N SER A 77 14.29 25.82 29.90
CA SER A 77 14.16 27.26 30.19
C SER A 77 15.53 27.95 30.15
N LEU A 78 16.00 28.34 28.96
CA LEU A 78 17.18 29.21 28.81
C LEU A 78 16.74 30.68 28.76
N PRO A 79 17.10 31.51 29.76
CA PRO A 79 16.86 32.96 29.70
C PRO A 79 17.50 33.58 28.45
N PRO A 80 16.78 34.42 27.70
CA PRO A 80 17.38 35.13 26.58
C PRO A 80 18.50 36.07 27.07
N ALA A 81 19.53 36.25 26.25
CA ALA A 81 20.66 37.15 26.46
C ALA A 81 21.66 36.80 27.59
N GLN A 82 21.60 35.61 28.18
CA GLN A 82 22.67 35.10 29.04
C GLN A 82 23.72 34.31 28.23
N PRO A 83 25.01 34.41 28.59
CA PRO A 83 26.08 33.62 27.97
C PRO A 83 25.81 32.11 28.04
N ILE A 84 26.10 31.39 26.94
CA ILE A 84 25.93 29.92 26.87
C ILE A 84 26.79 29.21 27.92
N SER A 85 27.93 29.80 28.29
CA SER A 85 28.81 29.32 29.36
C SER A 85 28.12 29.14 30.71
N ASP A 86 27.08 29.91 30.99
CA ASP A 86 26.37 29.88 32.26
C ASP A 86 25.47 28.63 32.39
N PHE A 87 25.26 27.94 31.27
CA PHE A 87 24.38 26.78 31.18
C PHE A 87 25.10 25.51 30.70
N ALA A 88 26.34 25.65 30.24
CA ALA A 88 27.18 24.55 29.81
C ALA A 88 28.00 24.02 30.99
N SER A 89 28.03 22.70 31.14
CA SER A 89 28.90 22.00 32.11
C SER A 89 30.36 21.92 31.66
N GLN A 90 30.67 22.38 30.44
CA GLN A 90 32.00 22.33 29.83
C GLN A 90 32.36 23.71 29.27
N GLU A 91 33.65 23.95 29.07
CA GLU A 91 34.14 25.18 28.45
C GLU A 91 33.57 25.32 27.02
N VAL A 92 32.89 26.44 26.76
CA VAL A 92 32.23 26.71 25.47
C VAL A 92 33.25 27.33 24.53
N PRO A 93 33.54 26.73 23.35
CA PRO A 93 34.41 27.34 22.36
C PRO A 93 33.88 28.71 21.92
N GLU A 94 34.76 29.69 21.73
CA GLU A 94 34.35 31.06 21.34
C GLU A 94 33.43 31.09 20.11
N SER A 95 33.67 30.22 19.14
CA SER A 95 32.84 30.09 17.92
C SER A 95 31.39 29.63 18.19
N CYS A 96 31.12 29.09 19.37
CA CYS A 96 29.83 28.59 19.80
C CYS A 96 29.18 29.46 20.87
N ALA A 97 29.92 30.43 21.41
CA ALA A 97 29.43 31.32 22.47
C ALA A 97 28.49 32.42 21.93
N THR A 98 28.42 32.58 20.59
CA THR A 98 27.62 33.62 19.93
C THR A 98 26.28 33.07 19.43
N GLY A 99 25.18 33.65 19.90
CA GLY A 99 23.83 33.32 19.42
C GLY A 99 22.95 32.66 20.49
N PRO A 100 21.72 32.27 20.12
CA PRO A 100 20.82 31.58 21.04
C PRO A 100 21.28 30.15 21.28
N ALA A 101 20.95 29.60 22.46
CA ALA A 101 21.10 28.18 22.76
C ALA A 101 19.74 27.54 23.03
N VAL A 102 19.67 26.24 22.78
CA VAL A 102 18.53 25.39 23.07
C VAL A 102 18.97 24.20 23.89
N GLN A 103 18.34 24.01 25.04
CA GLN A 103 18.42 22.78 25.79
C GLN A 103 17.31 21.86 25.28
N LEU A 104 17.66 20.65 24.85
CA LEU A 104 16.70 19.64 24.44
C LEU A 104 16.65 18.51 25.46
N HIS A 105 15.45 18.17 25.93
CA HIS A 105 15.18 16.96 26.69
C HIS A 105 14.15 16.10 25.97
N SER A 106 14.08 14.81 26.32
CA SER A 106 13.14 13.85 25.69
C SER A 106 13.23 13.89 24.16
N VAL A 107 14.45 13.81 23.64
CA VAL A 107 14.70 13.99 22.20
C VAL A 107 14.20 12.79 21.43
N GLU A 108 13.40 13.06 20.41
CA GLU A 108 12.88 12.09 19.46
C GLU A 108 13.43 12.38 18.07
N LEU A 109 13.78 11.31 17.35
CA LEU A 109 14.16 11.38 15.96
C LEU A 109 12.89 11.43 15.10
N VAL A 110 12.67 12.55 14.42
CA VAL A 110 11.51 12.75 13.54
C VAL A 110 11.77 12.14 12.16
N GLU A 111 12.97 12.38 11.63
CA GLU A 111 13.36 11.93 10.30
C GLU A 111 14.85 11.67 10.26
N ARG A 112 15.24 10.46 9.81
CA ARG A 112 16.63 10.18 9.43
C ARG A 112 16.84 10.66 8.03
N VAL A 113 17.68 11.67 7.88
CA VAL A 113 18.24 11.98 6.58
C VAL A 113 19.46 11.09 6.48
N TYR A 114 19.59 10.29 5.42
CA TYR A 114 20.88 9.68 5.08
C TYR A 114 21.53 10.61 4.06
N VAL A 115 22.83 10.89 4.16
CA VAL A 115 23.51 11.51 3.02
C VAL A 115 23.50 10.42 1.96
N GLN A 116 22.64 10.59 0.95
CA GLN A 116 22.68 9.73 -0.23
C GLN A 116 24.10 9.85 -0.79
N ASP A 117 24.89 8.80 -0.66
CA ASP A 117 25.87 8.50 -1.70
C ASP A 117 25.06 8.51 -3.01
N GLU A 118 25.41 9.37 -3.96
CA GLU A 118 24.64 9.49 -5.22
C GLU A 118 24.58 8.15 -5.97
N ASN A 119 25.37 7.16 -5.56
CA ASN A 119 25.34 5.79 -6.06
C ASN A 119 24.61 4.77 -5.17
N PHE A 120 24.16 5.13 -3.96
CA PHE A 120 23.43 4.23 -3.08
C PHE A 120 21.94 4.20 -3.45
N ARG A 121 21.57 3.18 -4.23
CA ARG A 121 20.18 2.75 -4.32
C ARG A 121 19.91 1.84 -3.12
N PRO A 122 19.01 2.19 -2.17
CA PRO A 122 18.56 1.20 -1.20
C PRO A 122 18.09 -0.04 -1.96
N PRO A 123 18.39 -1.27 -1.47
CA PRO A 123 17.85 -2.46 -2.11
C PRO A 123 16.33 -2.25 -2.22
N PRO A 124 15.73 -2.52 -3.38
CA PRO A 124 14.29 -2.37 -3.53
C PRO A 124 13.63 -3.13 -2.37
N PRO A 125 12.56 -2.59 -1.77
CA PRO A 125 11.84 -3.31 -0.74
C PRO A 125 11.58 -4.73 -1.24
N PRO A 126 11.68 -5.76 -0.37
CA PRO A 126 11.37 -7.11 -0.79
C PRO A 126 10.00 -7.07 -1.48
N PRO A 127 9.85 -7.69 -2.66
CA PRO A 127 8.58 -7.67 -3.35
C PRO A 127 7.50 -8.13 -2.37
N PRO A 128 6.31 -7.49 -2.36
CA PRO A 128 5.22 -7.97 -1.54
C PRO A 128 5.05 -9.47 -1.80
N PRO A 129 4.70 -10.27 -0.78
CA PRO A 129 4.40 -11.67 -1.02
C PRO A 129 3.41 -11.76 -2.19
N PRO A 130 3.56 -12.74 -3.08
CA PRO A 130 2.62 -12.92 -4.18
C PRO A 130 1.21 -12.86 -3.61
N ALA A 131 0.35 -12.02 -4.18
CA ALA A 131 -1.05 -12.03 -3.80
C ALA A 131 -1.53 -13.49 -3.91
N PRO A 132 -2.24 -14.02 -2.90
CA PRO A 132 -2.80 -15.35 -3.01
C PRO A 132 -3.64 -15.42 -4.29
N ASP A 133 -3.65 -16.58 -4.95
CA ASP A 133 -4.47 -16.75 -6.14
C ASP A 133 -5.93 -16.38 -5.81
N PHE A 134 -6.63 -15.77 -6.78
CA PHE A 134 -7.98 -15.28 -6.54
C PHE A 134 -8.90 -16.42 -6.07
N LEU A 135 -8.77 -17.62 -6.62
CA LEU A 135 -9.56 -18.78 -6.22
C LEU A 135 -9.20 -19.27 -4.81
N ASP A 136 -7.94 -19.15 -4.39
CA ASP A 136 -7.54 -19.43 -3.01
C ASP A 136 -8.19 -18.45 -2.03
N SER A 137 -8.31 -17.18 -2.42
CA SER A 137 -9.01 -16.16 -1.64
C SER A 137 -10.50 -16.48 -1.50
N VAL A 138 -11.15 -16.90 -2.60
CA VAL A 138 -12.56 -17.34 -2.59
C VAL A 138 -12.75 -18.59 -1.73
N ARG A 139 -11.84 -19.56 -1.82
CA ARG A 139 -11.87 -20.82 -1.07
C ARG A 139 -11.82 -20.60 0.44
N ASN A 140 -10.96 -19.68 0.86
CA ASN A 140 -10.70 -19.36 2.27
C ASN A 140 -11.70 -18.35 2.87
N HIS A 141 -12.57 -17.76 2.04
CA HIS A 141 -13.60 -16.85 2.52
C HIS A 141 -14.74 -17.63 3.20
N PRO A 142 -15.27 -17.17 4.35
CA PRO A 142 -16.36 -17.85 5.03
C PRO A 142 -17.59 -17.99 4.12
N ALA A 143 -18.22 -19.16 4.12
CA ALA A 143 -19.36 -19.44 3.24
C ALA A 143 -20.62 -18.59 3.58
N ASP A 144 -20.67 -18.04 4.79
CA ASP A 144 -21.83 -17.31 5.34
C ASP A 144 -21.79 -15.79 5.06
N SER A 145 -20.74 -15.28 4.43
CA SER A 145 -20.63 -13.87 4.04
C SER A 145 -21.07 -13.59 2.60
N GLY A 146 -21.73 -14.56 1.95
CA GLY A 146 -22.21 -14.47 0.58
C GLY A 146 -23.65 -13.97 0.44
N SER A 147 -24.08 -13.79 -0.81
CA SER A 147 -25.49 -13.52 -1.15
C SER A 147 -26.36 -14.76 -0.93
N ASP A 148 -27.69 -14.60 -1.01
CA ASP A 148 -28.60 -15.75 -1.12
C ASP A 148 -28.18 -16.66 -2.28
N ALA A 149 -28.34 -17.97 -2.07
CA ALA A 149 -27.97 -18.97 -3.06
C ALA A 149 -28.94 -18.96 -4.24
N ILE A 150 -28.39 -18.94 -5.45
CA ILE A 150 -29.13 -18.98 -6.71
C ILE A 150 -29.10 -20.40 -7.25
N GLU A 151 -30.26 -20.96 -7.56
CA GLU A 151 -30.37 -22.29 -8.15
C GLU A 151 -30.37 -22.21 -9.68
N ILE A 152 -29.49 -22.97 -10.31
CA ILE A 152 -29.34 -23.08 -11.76
C ILE A 152 -29.64 -24.52 -12.15
N LEU A 153 -30.79 -24.75 -12.77
CA LEU A 153 -31.28 -26.08 -13.12
C LEU A 153 -31.09 -26.39 -14.62
N GLY A 154 -31.04 -27.67 -14.96
CA GLY A 154 -30.91 -28.15 -16.34
C GLY A 154 -29.53 -27.92 -16.96
N ILE A 155 -28.50 -27.80 -16.11
CA ILE A 155 -27.10 -27.68 -16.52
C ILE A 155 -26.24 -28.59 -15.65
N ASP A 156 -25.64 -29.62 -16.25
CA ASP A 156 -24.79 -30.57 -15.53
C ASP A 156 -23.36 -30.05 -15.34
N ASP A 157 -22.85 -29.28 -16.30
CA ASP A 157 -21.49 -28.74 -16.29
C ASP A 157 -21.41 -27.46 -15.42
N PRO A 158 -20.59 -27.42 -14.35
CA PRO A 158 -20.51 -26.26 -13.46
C PRO A 158 -19.97 -25.01 -14.17
N ARG A 159 -19.11 -25.18 -15.18
CA ARG A 159 -18.58 -24.07 -15.97
C ARG A 159 -19.65 -23.51 -16.90
N GLU A 160 -20.48 -24.37 -17.50
CA GLU A 160 -21.66 -23.93 -18.25
C GLU A 160 -22.64 -23.18 -17.35
N ALA A 161 -22.89 -23.69 -16.14
CA ALA A 161 -23.81 -23.06 -15.19
C ALA A 161 -23.33 -21.65 -14.80
N LEU A 162 -22.03 -21.49 -14.56
CA LEU A 162 -21.45 -20.19 -14.26
C LEU A 162 -21.57 -19.21 -15.44
N PHE A 163 -21.24 -19.64 -16.66
CA PHE A 163 -21.43 -18.78 -17.84
C PHE A 163 -22.91 -18.42 -18.04
N ALA A 164 -23.82 -19.37 -17.86
CA ALA A 164 -25.25 -19.12 -17.96
C ALA A 164 -25.73 -18.07 -16.95
N HIS A 165 -25.28 -18.17 -15.70
CA HIS A 165 -25.56 -17.18 -14.67
C HIS A 165 -25.01 -15.79 -15.03
N MET A 166 -23.76 -15.72 -15.49
CA MET A 166 -23.13 -14.45 -15.87
C MET A 166 -23.81 -13.79 -17.08
N ILE A 167 -24.19 -14.58 -18.10
CA ILE A 167 -24.93 -14.08 -19.26
C ILE A 167 -26.30 -13.58 -18.82
N ALA A 168 -27.04 -14.36 -18.02
CA ALA A 168 -28.34 -13.95 -17.50
C ALA A 168 -28.24 -12.63 -16.71
N GLY A 169 -27.28 -12.50 -15.80
CA GLY A 169 -27.06 -11.27 -15.02
C GLY A 169 -26.67 -10.06 -15.88
N LEU A 170 -25.91 -10.25 -16.96
CA LEU A 170 -25.67 -9.18 -17.93
C LEU A 170 -26.94 -8.78 -18.67
N ARG A 171 -27.77 -9.76 -19.04
CA ARG A 171 -29.05 -9.49 -19.74
C ARG A 171 -30.03 -8.77 -18.82
N GLU A 172 -30.06 -9.05 -17.52
CA GLU A 172 -30.93 -8.31 -16.58
C GLU A 172 -30.52 -6.85 -16.41
N GLY A 173 -29.24 -6.51 -16.62
CA GLY A 173 -28.74 -5.14 -16.51
C GLY A 173 -29.07 -4.28 -17.74
N GLU A 174 -29.76 -3.15 -17.55
CA GLU A 174 -30.15 -2.23 -18.63
C GLU A 174 -28.98 -1.81 -19.54
N ALA A 175 -27.78 -1.64 -18.98
CA ALA A 175 -26.61 -1.20 -19.73
C ALA A 175 -26.06 -2.27 -20.70
N PHE A 176 -26.40 -3.55 -20.51
CA PHE A 176 -25.82 -4.69 -21.21
C PHE A 176 -26.86 -5.64 -21.85
N HIS A 177 -28.16 -5.34 -21.70
CA HIS A 177 -29.27 -6.20 -22.11
C HIS A 177 -29.13 -6.79 -23.52
N ASP A 178 -28.67 -6.01 -24.50
CA ASP A 178 -28.57 -6.43 -25.91
C ASP A 178 -27.13 -6.56 -26.41
N ARG A 179 -26.12 -6.48 -25.53
CA ARG A 179 -24.73 -6.50 -26.01
C ARG A 179 -24.28 -7.89 -26.46
N PRO A 180 -23.53 -7.99 -27.58
CA PRO A 180 -22.77 -9.17 -27.92
C PRO A 180 -21.85 -9.61 -26.77
N VAL A 181 -21.88 -10.91 -26.47
CA VAL A 181 -21.03 -11.54 -25.46
C VAL A 181 -20.01 -12.44 -26.15
N CYS A 182 -18.72 -12.19 -25.90
CA CYS A 182 -17.63 -12.99 -26.44
C CYS A 182 -17.00 -13.86 -25.36
N LEU A 183 -17.12 -15.18 -25.50
CA LEU A 183 -16.66 -16.15 -24.52
C LEU A 183 -15.17 -16.45 -24.70
N ARG A 184 -14.39 -16.34 -23.62
CA ARG A 184 -12.97 -16.68 -23.56
C ARG A 184 -12.73 -17.96 -22.78
N GLU A 185 -11.68 -18.69 -23.18
CA GLU A 185 -11.26 -19.96 -22.57
C GLU A 185 -12.31 -21.07 -22.59
N VAL A 186 -13.22 -21.02 -23.56
CA VAL A 186 -14.31 -21.98 -23.76
C VAL A 186 -13.97 -22.92 -24.93
N ASP A 187 -14.13 -24.24 -24.71
CA ASP A 187 -13.98 -25.24 -25.77
C ASP A 187 -15.19 -25.29 -26.72
N ASP A 188 -15.07 -26.02 -27.83
CA ASP A 188 -16.11 -26.07 -28.87
C ASP A 188 -17.44 -26.66 -28.38
N ALA A 189 -17.39 -27.65 -27.47
CA ALA A 189 -18.58 -28.30 -26.97
C ALA A 189 -19.37 -27.38 -26.03
N LEU A 190 -18.68 -26.73 -25.10
CA LEU A 190 -19.26 -25.76 -24.19
C LEU A 190 -19.77 -24.52 -24.94
N PHE A 191 -19.01 -24.00 -25.91
CA PHE A 191 -19.45 -22.90 -26.76
C PHE A 191 -20.75 -23.24 -27.48
N SER A 192 -20.84 -24.44 -28.08
CA SER A 192 -22.03 -24.86 -28.82
C SER A 192 -23.27 -24.88 -27.92
N ARG A 193 -23.17 -25.45 -26.71
CA ARG A 193 -24.29 -25.48 -25.74
C ARG A 193 -24.73 -24.08 -25.32
N LEU A 194 -23.78 -23.19 -25.03
CA LEU A 194 -24.07 -21.80 -24.67
C LEU A 194 -24.70 -21.01 -25.82
N SER A 195 -24.22 -21.18 -27.05
CA SER A 195 -24.75 -20.49 -28.24
C SER A 195 -26.15 -20.94 -28.66
N ILE A 196 -26.56 -22.16 -28.31
CA ILE A 196 -27.93 -22.65 -28.52
C ILE A 196 -28.86 -22.03 -27.46
N ARG A 197 -28.36 -21.83 -26.24
CA ARG A 197 -29.15 -21.34 -25.11
C ARG A 197 -29.32 -19.83 -25.12
N PHE A 198 -28.33 -19.09 -25.61
CA PHE A 198 -28.28 -17.64 -25.54
C PHE A 198 -27.99 -17.03 -26.91
N GLU A 199 -28.80 -16.03 -27.26
CA GLU A 199 -28.57 -15.22 -28.46
C GLU A 199 -27.38 -14.27 -28.29
N HIS A 200 -26.78 -13.88 -29.41
CA HIS A 200 -25.64 -12.96 -29.49
C HIS A 200 -24.44 -13.39 -28.63
N VAL A 201 -24.23 -14.70 -28.51
CA VAL A 201 -23.03 -15.31 -27.93
C VAL A 201 -22.05 -15.67 -29.05
N TYR A 202 -20.82 -15.20 -28.91
CA TYR A 202 -19.76 -15.35 -29.89
C TYR A 202 -18.48 -15.90 -29.25
N ARG A 203 -17.58 -16.41 -30.08
CA ARG A 203 -16.25 -16.83 -29.63
C ARG A 203 -15.38 -15.60 -29.36
N ALA A 204 -14.38 -15.75 -28.50
CA ALA A 204 -13.39 -14.71 -28.22
C ALA A 204 -12.84 -14.03 -29.49
N GLY A 205 -12.50 -14.80 -30.51
CA GLY A 205 -11.95 -14.30 -31.77
C GLY A 205 -12.90 -13.41 -32.57
N ALA A 206 -14.21 -13.43 -32.29
CA ALA A 206 -15.19 -12.54 -32.91
C ALA A 206 -15.16 -11.13 -32.33
N CYS A 207 -14.58 -10.92 -31.15
CA CYS A 207 -14.40 -9.61 -30.54
C CYS A 207 -12.94 -9.12 -30.67
N ARG A 208 -12.75 -7.82 -30.44
CA ARG A 208 -11.45 -7.17 -30.32
C ARG A 208 -11.50 -6.08 -29.26
N TRP A 209 -10.34 -5.77 -28.70
CA TRP A 209 -10.16 -4.56 -27.91
C TRP A 209 -9.95 -3.37 -28.85
N GLN A 210 -10.68 -2.28 -28.63
CA GLN A 210 -10.58 -1.04 -29.40
C GLN A 210 -11.03 0.16 -28.57
N ASP A 211 -10.22 1.21 -28.55
CA ASP A 211 -10.51 2.52 -27.93
C ASP A 211 -10.98 2.44 -26.47
N GLY A 212 -10.34 1.58 -25.69
CA GLY A 212 -10.69 1.37 -24.28
C GLY A 212 -12.03 0.67 -24.13
N GLY A 213 -12.25 -0.41 -24.88
CA GLY A 213 -13.45 -1.23 -24.76
C GLY A 213 -13.41 -2.45 -25.67
N VAL A 214 -14.41 -3.32 -25.52
CA VAL A 214 -14.56 -4.52 -26.34
C VAL A 214 -15.59 -4.23 -27.44
N ARG A 215 -15.26 -4.59 -28.68
CA ARG A 215 -16.12 -4.43 -29.85
C ARG A 215 -16.20 -5.71 -30.65
N LEU A 216 -17.38 -5.99 -31.23
CA LEU A 216 -17.58 -7.09 -32.16
C LEU A 216 -16.90 -6.75 -33.50
N ARG A 217 -16.17 -7.70 -34.08
CA ARG A 217 -15.42 -7.46 -35.32
C ARG A 217 -16.30 -7.29 -36.55
N ALA A 218 -17.49 -7.90 -36.54
CA ALA A 218 -18.38 -7.95 -37.70
C ALA A 218 -18.96 -6.58 -38.06
N ASP A 219 -19.33 -5.79 -37.06
CA ASP A 219 -20.11 -4.56 -37.22
C ASP A 219 -19.65 -3.42 -36.28
N ASP A 220 -18.58 -3.64 -35.52
CA ASP A 220 -18.02 -2.69 -34.54
C ASP A 220 -18.93 -2.37 -33.34
N SER A 221 -19.97 -3.17 -33.11
CA SER A 221 -20.90 -3.01 -31.99
C SER A 221 -20.21 -3.19 -30.63
N PRO A 222 -20.55 -2.39 -29.59
CA PRO A 222 -20.03 -2.57 -28.24
C PRO A 222 -20.35 -3.97 -27.69
N ALA A 223 -19.33 -4.66 -27.20
CA ALA A 223 -19.43 -6.05 -26.73
C ALA A 223 -18.83 -6.20 -25.32
N VAL A 224 -18.90 -7.40 -24.78
CA VAL A 224 -18.32 -7.77 -23.47
C VAL A 224 -17.55 -9.07 -23.64
N PHE A 225 -16.33 -9.17 -23.09
CA PHE A 225 -15.70 -10.48 -22.90
C PHE A 225 -16.18 -11.08 -21.59
N LEU A 226 -16.50 -12.38 -21.62
CA LEU A 226 -16.75 -13.16 -20.42
C LEU A 226 -15.70 -14.26 -20.27
N GLU A 227 -15.23 -14.40 -19.04
CA GLU A 227 -14.28 -15.42 -18.60
C GLU A 227 -14.79 -16.10 -17.35
N ALA A 228 -14.56 -17.40 -17.25
CA ALA A 228 -14.90 -18.18 -16.07
C ALA A 228 -13.81 -19.20 -15.77
N ARG A 229 -13.26 -19.12 -14.56
CA ARG A 229 -12.26 -20.06 -14.02
C ARG A 229 -12.87 -20.80 -12.83
N LEU A 230 -12.65 -22.11 -12.77
CA LEU A 230 -13.22 -22.96 -11.72
C LEU A 230 -12.16 -23.93 -11.21
N ASP A 231 -12.22 -24.18 -9.91
CA ASP A 231 -11.48 -25.24 -9.24
C ASP A 231 -12.45 -26.05 -8.37
N CYS A 232 -12.64 -27.32 -8.74
CA CYS A 232 -13.58 -28.23 -8.09
C CYS A 232 -12.83 -29.27 -7.27
N ASP A 233 -13.34 -29.55 -6.06
CA ASP A 233 -12.79 -30.57 -5.14
C ASP A 233 -13.08 -32.02 -5.57
N GLY A 234 -13.56 -32.21 -6.80
CA GLY A 234 -13.93 -33.50 -7.37
C GLY A 234 -15.41 -33.53 -7.75
N ARG A 235 -16.33 -33.37 -6.79
CA ARG A 235 -17.79 -33.44 -7.05
C ARG A 235 -18.69 -32.66 -6.09
N SER A 236 -18.23 -32.24 -4.92
CA SER A 236 -19.11 -31.67 -3.88
C SER A 236 -19.13 -30.15 -3.86
N ARG A 237 -18.07 -29.53 -4.38
CA ARG A 237 -17.91 -28.08 -4.33
C ARG A 237 -16.98 -27.61 -5.43
N CYS A 238 -17.34 -26.50 -6.05
CA CYS A 238 -16.43 -25.72 -6.88
C CYS A 238 -16.28 -24.32 -6.29
N VAL A 239 -15.07 -23.80 -6.31
CA VAL A 239 -14.81 -22.36 -6.18
C VAL A 239 -14.57 -21.81 -7.57
N ALA A 240 -15.07 -20.62 -7.82
CA ALA A 240 -15.03 -20.07 -9.16
C ALA A 240 -14.82 -18.56 -9.16
N GLU A 241 -14.32 -18.09 -10.29
CA GLU A 241 -14.22 -16.69 -10.68
C GLU A 241 -15.01 -16.52 -11.96
N GLY A 242 -15.95 -15.57 -11.95
CA GLY A 242 -16.59 -15.07 -13.15
C GLY A 242 -16.16 -13.64 -13.39
N ALA A 243 -15.57 -13.38 -14.56
CA ALA A 243 -15.08 -12.05 -14.93
C ALA A 243 -15.79 -11.55 -16.19
N ARG A 244 -16.12 -10.25 -16.17
CA ARG A 244 -16.67 -9.52 -17.30
C ARG A 244 -15.77 -8.33 -17.60
N ILE A 245 -15.40 -8.20 -18.87
CA ILE A 245 -14.44 -7.20 -19.32
C ILE A 245 -15.12 -6.32 -20.36
N PHE A 246 -15.24 -5.04 -20.04
CA PHE A 246 -15.90 -4.04 -20.86
C PHE A 246 -15.39 -2.63 -20.51
N GLY A 247 -15.49 -1.71 -21.46
CA GLY A 247 -15.17 -0.30 -21.23
C GLY A 247 -13.68 -0.01 -20.99
N ASN A 248 -13.41 1.22 -20.54
CA ASN A 248 -12.09 1.84 -20.49
C ASN A 248 -11.34 1.59 -19.18
N VAL A 249 -12.03 1.05 -18.18
CA VAL A 249 -11.49 0.83 -16.83
C VAL A 249 -10.72 -0.49 -16.81
N GLY A 250 -11.27 -1.55 -17.40
CA GLY A 250 -10.62 -2.86 -17.47
C GLY A 250 -11.65 -3.97 -17.38
N GLY A 251 -11.53 -4.82 -16.36
CA GLY A 251 -12.47 -5.89 -16.07
C GLY A 251 -12.96 -5.82 -14.64
N GLU A 252 -14.06 -6.52 -14.37
CA GLU A 252 -14.47 -6.83 -13.01
C GLU A 252 -14.66 -8.34 -12.88
N GLY A 253 -14.20 -8.88 -11.76
CA GLY A 253 -14.31 -10.29 -11.42
C GLY A 253 -14.98 -10.48 -10.08
N GLN A 254 -15.80 -11.52 -10.01
CA GLN A 254 -16.54 -11.90 -8.82
C GLN A 254 -16.24 -13.36 -8.49
N GLY A 255 -16.01 -13.62 -7.20
CA GLY A 255 -15.83 -14.97 -6.69
C GLY A 255 -17.16 -15.65 -6.38
N TYR A 256 -17.24 -16.96 -6.65
CA TYR A 256 -18.43 -17.78 -6.42
C TYR A 256 -18.08 -19.10 -5.73
N VAL A 257 -19.01 -19.60 -4.93
CA VAL A 257 -19.00 -20.98 -4.41
C VAL A 257 -20.18 -21.71 -5.02
N MET A 258 -19.91 -22.85 -5.68
CA MET A 258 -20.92 -23.67 -6.33
C MET A 258 -21.01 -25.03 -5.66
N LYS A 259 -22.23 -25.52 -5.45
CA LYS A 259 -22.53 -26.85 -4.91
C LYS A 259 -23.50 -27.57 -5.85
N PRO A 260 -23.32 -28.87 -6.12
CA PRO A 260 -24.29 -29.60 -6.92
C PRO A 260 -25.62 -29.71 -6.15
N ILE A 261 -26.72 -29.60 -6.89
CA ILE A 261 -28.08 -29.87 -6.41
C ILE A 261 -28.77 -30.84 -7.38
N PRO A 262 -29.87 -31.50 -7.00
CA PRO A 262 -30.60 -32.35 -7.94
C PRO A 262 -30.99 -31.58 -9.21
N GLY A 263 -30.43 -31.99 -10.35
CA GLY A 263 -30.70 -31.38 -11.66
C GLY A 263 -29.94 -30.09 -11.95
N GLY A 264 -28.90 -29.73 -11.18
CA GLY A 264 -28.04 -28.60 -11.51
C GLY A 264 -27.10 -28.14 -10.40
N TRP A 265 -26.97 -26.83 -10.24
CA TRP A 265 -26.01 -26.20 -9.34
C TRP A 265 -26.64 -25.09 -8.50
N SER A 266 -26.29 -25.05 -7.22
CA SER A 266 -26.51 -23.90 -6.35
C SER A 266 -25.26 -23.03 -6.37
N LEU A 267 -25.42 -21.74 -6.63
CA LEU A 267 -24.34 -20.76 -6.75
C LEU A 267 -24.52 -19.66 -5.71
N THR A 268 -23.47 -19.41 -4.93
CA THR A 268 -23.42 -18.35 -3.92
C THR A 268 -22.30 -17.38 -4.27
N THR A 269 -22.61 -16.09 -4.33
CA THR A 269 -21.59 -15.05 -4.54
C THR A 269 -20.75 -14.92 -3.28
N SER A 270 -19.43 -15.00 -3.41
CA SER A 270 -18.52 -14.68 -2.29
C SER A 270 -18.36 -13.16 -2.16
N GLY A 271 -18.04 -12.65 -0.97
CA GLY A 271 -17.69 -11.24 -0.78
C GLY A 271 -16.35 -10.80 -1.42
N ILE A 272 -15.73 -11.66 -2.24
CA ILE A 272 -14.44 -11.41 -2.89
C ILE A 272 -14.68 -10.98 -4.34
N SER A 273 -14.19 -9.81 -4.70
CA SER A 273 -14.27 -9.25 -6.05
C SER A 273 -13.03 -8.41 -6.38
N TRP A 274 -12.82 -8.15 -7.67
CA TRP A 274 -11.80 -7.21 -8.15
C TRP A 274 -12.35 -6.34 -9.27
N ILE A 275 -11.76 -5.17 -9.42
CA ILE A 275 -11.94 -4.26 -10.54
C ILE A 275 -10.54 -3.83 -10.98
N SER A 276 -10.26 -3.93 -12.28
CA SER A 276 -9.02 -3.44 -12.90
C SER A 276 -9.28 -2.27 -13.81
#